data_AF-A0A1E7G182-F1
#
_entry.id   AF-A0A1E7G182-F1
#
_cell.length_a   1.000
_cell.length_b   1.000
_cell.length_c   1.000
_cell.angle_alpha   90.00
_cell.angle_beta   90.00
_cell.angle_gamma   90.00
#
_symmetry.space_group_name_H-M   'P 1'
#
loop_
_entity.id
_entity.type
_entity.pdbx_description
1 polymer ?
#
loop_
_entity_poly.entity_id
_entity_poly.type
_entity_poly.pdbx_seq_one_letter_code
_entity_poly.pdbx_strand_id
1 'polypeptide(L)' 'MNRQELEARLRQELAIPFYNAKVAEREYSEAEFQEMKAELKADIEQYAHDYVNESNANG' A
#
# COMPACT_ATOMS: atom_id res chain seq x y z
N MET A 1 -4.82 -16.71 3.12
CA MET A 1 -5.75 -15.57 3.29
C MET A 1 -6.32 -15.22 1.94
N ASN A 2 -7.63 -14.99 1.85
CA ASN A 2 -8.24 -14.62 0.56
C ASN A 2 -7.97 -13.14 0.22
N ARG A 3 -8.33 -12.73 -1.00
CA ARG A 3 -8.17 -11.34 -1.48
C ARG A 3 -8.79 -10.31 -0.53
N GLN A 4 -10.01 -10.56 -0.06
CA GLN A 4 -10.74 -9.61 0.78
C GLN A 4 -10.07 -9.42 2.15
N GLU A 5 -9.60 -10.51 2.75
CA GLU A 5 -8.84 -10.48 4.01
C GLU A 5 -7.51 -9.74 3.85
N LEU A 6 -6.79 -10.01 2.75
CA LEU A 6 -5.55 -9.32 2.42
C LEU A 6 -5.78 -7.81 2.31
N GLU A 7 -6.75 -7.39 1.52
CA GLU A 7 -7.10 -5.97 1.32
C GLU A 7 -7.52 -5.31 2.63
N ALA A 8 -8.36 -5.96 3.43
CA ALA A 8 -8.81 -5.43 4.72
C ALA A 8 -7.62 -5.24 5.68
N ARG A 9 -6.74 -6.24 5.78
CA ARG A 9 -5.54 -6.17 6.62
C ARG A 9 -4.59 -5.07 6.16
N LEU A 10 -4.30 -4.97 4.86
CA LEU A 10 -3.42 -3.93 4.30
C LEU A 10 -3.98 -2.53 4.60
N ARG A 11 -5.28 -2.31 4.42
CA ARG A 11 -5.94 -1.03 4.75
C ARG A 11 -5.83 -0.67 6.23
N GLN A 12 -6.03 -1.65 7.13
CA GLN A 12 -5.90 -1.41 8.56
C GLN A 12 -4.45 -1.15 9.00
N GLU A 13 -3.51 -1.98 8.55
CA GLU A 13 -2.10 -1.94 8.97
C GLU A 13 -1.35 -0.73 8.41
N LEU A 14 -1.67 -0.30 7.20
CA LEU A 14 -1.05 0.86 6.54
C LEU A 14 -1.89 2.13 6.68
N ALA A 15 -3.04 2.06 7.37
CA ALA A 15 -3.99 3.16 7.55
C ALA A 15 -4.41 3.84 6.23
N ILE A 16 -4.56 3.06 5.14
CA ILE A 16 -4.89 3.57 3.81
C ILE A 16 -6.40 3.46 3.58
N PRO A 17 -7.15 4.58 3.51
CA PRO A 17 -8.59 4.54 3.26
C PRO A 17 -8.93 4.12 1.83
N PHE A 18 -8.05 4.38 0.86
CA PHE A 18 -8.26 4.07 -0.56
C PHE A 18 -7.16 3.14 -1.09
N TYR A 19 -7.25 1.87 -0.74
CA TYR A 19 -6.39 0.84 -1.33
C TYR A 19 -6.95 0.42 -2.68
N ASN A 20 -6.28 0.81 -3.76
CA ASN A 20 -6.74 0.60 -5.14
C ASN A 20 -5.80 -0.29 -5.96
N ALA A 21 -5.00 -1.13 -5.29
CA ALA A 21 -4.14 -2.08 -5.98
C ALA A 21 -4.98 -3.17 -6.66
N LYS A 22 -4.62 -3.54 -7.90
CA LYS A 22 -5.25 -4.67 -8.60
C LYS A 22 -4.76 -5.98 -7.97
N VAL A 23 -5.39 -6.37 -6.88
CA VAL A 23 -5.14 -7.67 -6.23
C VAL A 23 -5.90 -8.75 -7.01
N ALA A 24 -5.20 -9.80 -7.42
CA ALA A 24 -5.82 -10.93 -8.10
C ALA A 24 -6.68 -11.76 -7.13
N GLU A 25 -7.73 -12.39 -7.65
CA GLU A 25 -8.53 -13.32 -6.83
C GLU A 25 -7.79 -14.66 -6.71
N ARG A 26 -7.01 -14.78 -5.64
CA ARG A 26 -6.26 -15.98 -5.26
C ARG A 26 -6.08 -16.04 -3.76
N GLU A 27 -5.59 -17.18 -3.29
CA GLU A 27 -5.09 -17.29 -1.92
C GLU A 27 -3.68 -16.69 -1.83
N TYR A 28 -3.47 -15.94 -0.75
CA TYR A 28 -2.21 -15.35 -0.39
C TYR A 28 -1.66 -16.01 0.87
N SER A 29 -0.36 -16.26 0.87
CA SER A 29 0.38 -16.65 2.05
C SER A 29 0.72 -15.44 2.93
N GLU A 30 1.11 -15.69 4.19
CA GLU A 30 1.53 -14.61 5.07
C GLU A 30 2.83 -13.92 4.60
N ALA A 31 3.71 -14.67 3.94
CA ALA A 31 4.91 -14.11 3.31
C ALA A 31 4.54 -13.08 2.23
N GLU A 32 3.63 -13.43 1.32
CA GLU A 32 3.18 -12.52 0.27
C GLU A 32 2.49 -11.27 0.84
N PHE A 33 1.73 -11.42 1.92
CA PHE A 33 1.16 -10.27 2.61
C PHE A 33 2.24 -9.31 3.13
N GLN A 34 3.30 -9.83 3.75
CA GLN A 34 4.40 -9.01 4.25
C GLN A 34 5.15 -8.32 3.11
N GLU A 35 5.36 -9.02 1.99
CA GLU A 35 5.99 -8.44 0.79
C GLU A 35 5.14 -7.29 0.22
N MET A 36 3.84 -7.52 0.01
CA MET A 36 2.93 -6.48 -0.49
C MET A 36 2.82 -5.30 0.48
N LYS A 37 2.79 -5.57 1.79
CA LYS A 37 2.78 -4.52 2.81
C LYS A 37 4.04 -3.65 2.72
N ALA A 38 5.21 -4.26 2.56
CA ALA A 38 6.47 -3.53 2.45
C ALA A 38 6.52 -2.68 1.17
N GLU A 39 6.10 -3.25 0.04
CA GLU A 39 6.05 -2.56 -1.25
C GLU A 39 5.11 -1.34 -1.19
N LEU A 40 3.89 -1.53 -0.69
CA LEU A 40 2.92 -0.43 -0.57
C LEU A 40 3.36 0.64 0.43
N LYS A 41 4.01 0.26 1.53
CA LYS A 41 4.54 1.23 2.49
C LYS A 41 5.58 2.12 1.81
N ALA A 42 6.49 1.52 1.04
CA ALA A 42 7.49 2.26 0.29
C ALA A 42 6.86 3.18 -0.76
N ASP A 43 5.84 2.70 -1.48
CA ASP A 43 5.11 3.50 -2.48
C ASP A 43 4.42 4.73 -1.87
N ILE A 44 3.79 4.55 -0.70
CA ILE A 44 3.16 5.66 0.05
C ILE A 44 4.20 6.65 0.55
N GLU A 45 5.31 6.17 1.11
CA GLU A 45 6.40 7.03 1.57
C GLU A 45 7.01 7.82 0.42
N GLN A 46 7.18 7.20 -0.74
CA GLN A 46 7.66 7.87 -1.94
C GLN A 46 6.65 8.89 -2.46
N TYR A 47 5.37 8.54 -2.57
CA TYR A 47 4.31 9.48 -2.97
C TYR A 47 4.24 10.69 -2.03
N ALA A 48 4.32 10.47 -0.72
CA ALA A 48 4.37 11.55 0.26
C ALA A 48 5.63 12.41 0.10
N HIS A 49 6.77 11.79 -0.19
CA HIS A 49 8.02 12.51 -0.44
C HIS A 49 7.94 13.38 -1.71
N ASP A 50 7.48 12.82 -2.84
CA ASP A 50 7.29 13.54 -4.09
C ASP A 50 6.31 14.71 -3.94
N TYR A 51 5.17 14.49 -3.25
CA TYR A 51 4.18 15.54 -3.00
C TYR A 51 4.75 16.71 -2.17
N VAL A 52 5.56 16.40 -1.16
CA VAL A 52 6.25 17.42 -0.33
C VAL A 52 7.35 18.14 -1.13
N ASN A 53 8.02 17.45 -2.05
CA ASN A 53 9.11 18.02 -2.83
C ASN A 53 8.60 18.93 -3.96
N GLU A 54 7.51 18.55 -4.65
CA GLU A 54 6.84 19.42 -5.64
C GLU A 54 6.26 20.70 -5.01
N SER A 55 5.80 20.62 -3.76
CA SER A 55 5.32 21.80 -3.03
C SER A 55 6.43 22.80 -2.67
N ASN A 56 7.70 22.37 -2.66
CA ASN A 56 8.85 23.23 -2.38
C ASN A 56 9.60 23.73 -3.63
N ALA A 57 9.24 23.27 -4.83
CA ALA A 57 9.89 23.68 -6.08
C ALA A 57 9.30 24.95 -6.72
N ASN A 58 8.25 25.54 -6.14
CA ASN A 58 7.64 26.81 -6.55
C ASN A 58 7.78 27.90 -5.46
N GLY A 59 8.93 27.94 -4.78
CA GLY A 59 9.32 29.03 -3.86
C GLY A 59 10.37 29.94 -4.49
#